data_AF-A0A328UHY1-F1
#
_entry.id   AF-A0A328UHY1-F1
#
_cell.length_a   1.000
_cell.length_b   1.000
_cell.length_c   1.000
_cell.angle_alpha   90.00
_cell.angle_beta   90.00
_cell.angle_gamma   90.00
#
_symmetry.space_group_name_H-M   'P 1'
#
loop_
_entity.id
_entity.type
_entity.pdbx_description
1 polymer ?
#
loop_
_entity_poly.entity_id
_entity_poly.type
_entity_poly.pdbx_seq_one_letter_code
_entity_poly.pdbx_strand_id
1 'polypeptide(L)'
;MNVQHNFSAYFKGISFRRYLLMLAGNLLIGVGISIFKLSGLGNDPFSGMTMALSDFLHIPYAHFWLLLNIVLFAIEFFAGRSFVGIGTIINACLLGYVSSFFYEVWLQMGLLPVEFWQQLVIVCIGVLVSSMGVSFYQTSNIGISPYDSLSLIINRRLPRVPYFWCRMSTDVLCAAICYAAGGIVSLGTLISAFGLAPLIHLSNKLVAVPLLAQKQTGAAEAAE
;
A
#
# COMPACT_ATOMS: atom_id res chain seq x y z
N MET A 1 -22.02 -11.28 20.03
CA MET A 1 -21.32 -10.10 20.62
C MET A 1 -21.78 -8.88 19.84
N ASN A 2 -22.64 -8.06 20.45
CA ASN A 2 -23.35 -6.94 19.81
C ASN A 2 -22.37 -5.80 19.44
N VAL A 3 -22.15 -5.60 18.14
CA VAL A 3 -21.48 -4.41 17.60
C VAL A 3 -22.58 -3.47 17.10
N GLN A 4 -23.13 -2.67 18.01
CA GLN A 4 -23.88 -1.48 17.60
C GLN A 4 -22.87 -0.51 16.96
N HIS A 5 -22.97 -0.38 15.64
CA HIS A 5 -22.26 0.59 14.82
C HIS A 5 -22.58 2.02 15.28
N ASN A 6 -21.77 2.56 16.17
CA ASN A 6 -21.80 3.99 16.51
C ASN A 6 -20.72 4.70 15.68
N PHE A 7 -21.06 5.02 14.42
CA PHE A 7 -20.16 5.70 13.47
C PHE A 7 -19.56 6.99 14.06
N SER A 8 -20.33 7.72 14.86
CA SER A 8 -19.91 8.98 15.52
C SER A 8 -18.82 8.78 16.60
N ALA A 9 -18.76 7.62 17.26
CA ALA A 9 -17.73 7.32 18.26
C ALA A 9 -16.38 6.92 17.62
N TYR A 10 -16.40 6.35 16.40
CA TYR A 10 -15.19 6.03 15.64
C TYR A 10 -14.43 7.31 15.25
N PHE A 11 -15.15 8.38 14.87
CA PHE A 11 -14.56 9.68 14.55
C PHE A 11 -14.00 10.43 15.77
N LYS A 12 -14.64 10.30 16.94
CA LYS A 12 -14.26 11.05 18.15
C LYS A 12 -12.97 10.54 18.84
N GLY A 13 -12.49 9.35 18.52
CA GLY A 13 -11.28 8.76 19.13
C GLY A 13 -10.01 8.82 18.26
N ILE A 14 -10.09 9.29 17.01
CA ILE A 14 -8.93 9.32 16.11
C ILE A 14 -8.21 10.65 16.29
N SER A 15 -7.01 10.60 16.89
CA SER A 15 -6.18 11.80 17.01
C SER A 15 -5.74 12.29 15.63
N PHE A 16 -5.72 13.61 15.43
CA PHE A 16 -5.22 14.28 14.22
C PHE A 16 -3.85 13.73 13.75
N ARG A 17 -3.03 13.29 14.70
CA ARG A 17 -1.74 12.62 14.46
C ARG A 17 -1.85 11.35 13.62
N ARG A 18 -2.86 10.51 13.86
CA ARG A 18 -3.06 9.28 13.09
C ARG A 18 -3.45 9.61 11.64
N TYR A 19 -4.26 10.64 11.42
CA TYR A 19 -4.60 11.12 10.08
C TYR A 19 -3.37 11.60 9.31
N LEU A 20 -2.50 12.39 9.97
CA LEU A 20 -1.23 12.83 9.38
C LEU A 20 -0.30 11.65 9.05
N LEU A 21 -0.18 10.66 9.94
CA LEU A 21 0.61 9.45 9.68
C LEU A 21 0.07 8.64 8.49
N MET A 22 -1.25 8.51 8.38
CA MET A 22 -1.90 7.85 7.26
C MET A 22 -1.68 8.61 5.94
N LEU A 23 -1.80 9.95 5.94
CA LEU A 23 -1.53 10.77 4.76
C LEU A 23 -0.06 10.69 4.34
N ALA A 24 0.86 10.84 5.29
CA ALA A 24 2.30 10.69 5.05
C ALA A 24 2.64 9.28 4.53
N GLY A 25 2.04 8.25 5.10
CA GLY A 25 2.18 6.87 4.64
C GLY A 25 1.73 6.70 3.18
N ASN A 26 0.53 7.17 2.83
CA ASN A 26 0.05 7.10 1.45
C ASN A 26 0.93 7.90 0.48
N LEU A 27 1.44 9.05 0.88
CA LEU A 27 2.38 9.84 0.07
C LEU A 27 3.68 9.05 -0.18
N LEU A 28 4.27 8.47 0.88
CA LEU A 28 5.47 7.66 0.76
C LEU A 28 5.25 6.42 -0.11
N ILE A 29 4.13 5.73 0.03
CA ILE A 29 3.79 4.59 -0.83
C ILE A 29 3.67 5.06 -2.29
N GLY A 30 2.97 6.16 -2.57
CA GLY A 30 2.84 6.71 -3.91
C GLY A 30 4.21 7.06 -4.54
N VAL A 31 5.09 7.68 -3.76
CA VAL A 31 6.49 7.94 -4.14
C VAL A 31 7.21 6.63 -4.42
N GLY A 32 7.12 5.64 -3.55
CA GLY A 32 7.74 4.32 -3.73
C GLY A 32 7.29 3.63 -5.01
N ILE A 33 5.99 3.60 -5.31
CA ILE A 33 5.42 3.03 -6.54
C ILE A 33 5.96 3.79 -7.77
N SER A 34 6.09 5.12 -7.70
CA SER A 34 6.65 5.92 -8.81
C SER A 34 8.13 5.62 -9.06
N ILE A 35 8.91 5.37 -8.01
CA ILE A 35 10.33 4.97 -8.07
C ILE A 35 10.44 3.56 -8.68
N PHE A 36 9.58 2.62 -8.28
CA PHE A 36 9.53 1.31 -8.93
C PHE A 36 9.23 1.42 -10.43
N LYS A 37 8.23 2.24 -10.80
CA LYS A 37 7.90 2.48 -12.20
C LYS A 37 9.08 3.07 -12.97
N LEU A 38 9.83 3.99 -12.36
CA LEU A 38 11.03 4.60 -12.95
C LEU A 38 12.15 3.58 -13.19
N SER A 39 12.28 2.57 -12.33
CA SER A 39 13.33 1.56 -12.45
C SER A 39 13.22 0.67 -13.70
N GLY A 40 12.01 0.50 -14.26
CA GLY A 40 11.76 -0.40 -15.39
C GLY A 40 11.96 -1.89 -15.10
N LEU A 41 12.29 -2.28 -13.86
CA LEU A 41 12.52 -3.68 -13.46
C LEU A 41 11.28 -4.34 -12.85
N GLY A 42 10.10 -3.77 -13.07
CA GLY A 42 8.85 -4.23 -12.49
C GLY A 42 8.55 -3.59 -11.12
N ASN A 43 7.37 -3.92 -10.60
CA ASN A 43 6.81 -3.31 -9.39
C ASN A 43 6.29 -4.40 -8.45
N ASP A 44 5.74 -3.99 -7.29
CA ASP A 44 4.98 -4.89 -6.44
C ASP A 44 3.84 -5.56 -7.23
N PRO A 45 3.42 -6.79 -6.89
CA PRO A 45 2.50 -7.56 -7.71
C PRO A 45 1.18 -6.85 -8.01
N PHE A 46 0.65 -6.09 -7.05
CA PHE A 46 -0.64 -5.40 -7.19
C PHE A 46 -0.53 -4.16 -8.07
N SER A 47 0.46 -3.30 -7.80
CA SER A 47 0.72 -2.11 -8.64
C SER A 47 1.14 -2.52 -10.04
N GLY A 48 1.98 -3.57 -10.17
CA GLY A 48 2.39 -4.13 -11.45
C GLY A 48 1.23 -4.64 -12.28
N MET A 49 0.33 -5.43 -11.68
CA MET A 49 -0.92 -5.86 -12.33
C MET A 49 -1.75 -4.66 -12.78
N THR A 50 -1.91 -3.66 -11.92
CA THR A 50 -2.72 -2.47 -12.21
C THR A 50 -2.10 -1.66 -13.35
N MET A 51 -0.78 -1.49 -13.39
CA MET A 51 -0.07 -0.83 -14.49
C MET A 51 -0.25 -1.61 -15.80
N ALA A 52 -0.01 -2.92 -15.78
CA ALA A 52 -0.11 -3.77 -16.97
C ALA A 52 -1.51 -3.76 -17.58
N LEU A 53 -2.55 -3.87 -16.74
CA LEU A 53 -3.94 -3.79 -17.19
C LEU A 53 -4.31 -2.39 -17.68
N SER A 54 -3.80 -1.35 -17.02
CA SER A 54 -4.00 0.04 -17.45
C SER A 54 -3.45 0.28 -18.85
N ASP A 55 -2.24 -0.22 -19.11
CA ASP A 55 -1.56 -0.11 -20.41
C ASP A 55 -2.28 -0.95 -21.47
N PHE A 56 -2.72 -2.17 -21.13
CA PHE A 56 -3.49 -3.05 -22.01
C PHE A 56 -4.84 -2.44 -22.43
N LEU A 57 -5.51 -1.72 -21.51
CA LEU A 57 -6.80 -1.08 -21.75
C LEU A 57 -6.67 0.37 -22.29
N HIS A 58 -5.45 0.89 -22.42
CA HIS A 58 -5.17 2.29 -22.78
C HIS A 58 -5.87 3.32 -21.87
N ILE A 59 -6.07 2.98 -20.61
CA ILE A 59 -6.61 3.88 -19.58
C ILE A 59 -5.42 4.48 -18.82
N PRO A 60 -5.46 5.76 -18.40
CA PRO A 60 -4.39 6.30 -17.56
C PRO A 60 -4.35 5.61 -16.19
N TYR A 61 -3.14 5.29 -15.71
CA TYR A 61 -2.91 4.54 -14.46
C TYR A 61 -3.73 5.03 -13.27
N ALA A 62 -3.76 6.35 -13.02
CA ALA A 62 -4.51 6.92 -11.92
C ALA A 62 -6.04 6.61 -11.98
N HIS A 63 -6.62 6.63 -13.18
CA HIS A 63 -8.04 6.34 -13.38
C HIS A 63 -8.32 4.85 -13.24
N PHE A 64 -7.45 4.01 -13.81
CA PHE A 64 -7.59 2.56 -13.70
C PHE A 64 -7.41 2.08 -12.26
N TRP A 65 -6.44 2.65 -11.53
CA TRP A 65 -6.25 2.43 -10.10
C TRP A 65 -7.52 2.72 -9.31
N LEU A 66 -8.15 3.89 -9.56
CA LEU A 66 -9.40 4.27 -8.89
C LEU A 66 -10.52 3.29 -9.22
N LEU A 67 -10.67 2.91 -10.49
CA LEU A 67 -11.69 1.96 -10.94
C LEU A 67 -11.52 0.59 -10.28
N LEU A 68 -10.28 0.07 -10.24
CA LEU A 68 -9.98 -1.20 -9.62
C LEU A 68 -10.26 -1.15 -8.11
N ASN A 69 -9.89 -0.06 -7.43
CA ASN A 69 -10.20 0.13 -6.03
C ASN A 69 -11.71 0.26 -5.76
N ILE A 70 -12.49 0.86 -6.65
CA ILE A 70 -13.97 0.88 -6.53
C ILE A 70 -14.53 -0.55 -6.58
N VAL A 71 -14.02 -1.39 -7.49
CA VAL A 71 -14.44 -2.80 -7.58
C VAL A 71 -14.06 -3.57 -6.31
N LEU A 72 -12.81 -3.42 -5.83
CA LEU A 72 -12.37 -4.05 -4.58
C LEU A 72 -13.18 -3.56 -3.38
N PHE A 73 -13.48 -2.27 -3.33
CA PHE A 73 -14.28 -1.67 -2.27
C PHE A 73 -15.72 -2.20 -2.29
N ALA A 74 -16.32 -2.42 -3.46
CA ALA A 74 -17.62 -3.05 -3.57
C ALA A 74 -17.59 -4.48 -3.01
N ILE A 75 -16.57 -5.28 -3.34
CA ILE A 75 -16.39 -6.64 -2.79
C ILE A 75 -16.23 -6.58 -1.27
N GLU A 76 -15.40 -5.68 -0.76
CA GLU A 76 -15.18 -5.47 0.67
C GLU A 76 -16.46 -5.05 1.40
N PHE A 77 -17.29 -4.21 0.77
CA PHE A 77 -18.57 -3.77 1.31
C PHE A 77 -19.59 -4.91 1.45
N PHE A 78 -19.52 -5.96 0.63
CA PHE A 78 -20.37 -7.15 0.79
C PHE A 78 -19.74 -8.20 1.71
N ALA A 79 -18.41 -8.37 1.69
CA ALA A 79 -17.72 -9.47 2.35
C ALA A 79 -17.17 -9.13 3.75
N GLY A 80 -16.93 -7.86 4.06
CA GLY A 80 -16.14 -7.45 5.22
C GLY A 80 -16.27 -5.98 5.63
N ARG A 81 -17.51 -5.45 5.72
CA ARG A 81 -17.82 -4.05 6.10
C ARG A 81 -17.07 -3.50 7.32
N SER A 82 -16.59 -4.36 8.22
CA SER A 82 -15.81 -3.98 9.40
C SER A 82 -14.45 -3.35 9.10
N PHE A 83 -13.91 -3.53 7.89
CA PHE A 83 -12.57 -3.04 7.52
C PHE A 83 -12.57 -1.72 6.74
N VAL A 84 -13.75 -1.31 6.26
CA VAL A 84 -13.97 -0.10 5.48
C VAL A 84 -13.91 1.13 6.40
N GLY A 85 -12.87 1.93 6.23
CA GLY A 85 -12.68 3.21 6.94
C GLY A 85 -12.41 4.37 5.98
N ILE A 86 -12.28 5.59 6.53
CA ILE A 86 -11.92 6.77 5.74
C ILE A 86 -10.55 6.61 5.10
N GLY A 87 -9.62 5.94 5.79
CA GLY A 87 -8.29 5.66 5.25
C GLY A 87 -8.30 4.76 4.02
N THR A 88 -9.31 3.88 3.89
CA THR A 88 -9.53 3.03 2.72
C THR A 88 -9.88 3.88 1.50
N ILE A 89 -10.78 4.85 1.67
CA ILE A 89 -11.21 5.76 0.59
C ILE A 89 -10.07 6.70 0.19
N ILE A 90 -9.36 7.27 1.17
CA ILE A 90 -8.24 8.16 0.90
C ILE A 90 -7.13 7.40 0.16
N ASN A 91 -6.80 6.17 0.56
CA ASN A 91 -5.81 5.36 -0.15
C ASN A 91 -6.28 5.05 -1.59
N ALA A 92 -7.51 4.53 -1.73
CA ALA A 92 -8.11 4.19 -3.02
C ALA A 92 -8.07 5.36 -4.03
N CYS A 93 -8.35 6.58 -3.57
CA CYS A 93 -8.33 7.76 -4.42
C CYS A 93 -6.93 8.35 -4.58
N LEU A 94 -6.17 8.55 -3.49
CA LEU A 94 -4.97 9.37 -3.50
C LEU A 94 -3.77 8.66 -4.14
N LEU A 95 -3.62 7.35 -3.93
CA LEU A 95 -2.39 6.63 -4.25
C LEU A 95 -2.05 6.67 -5.75
N GLY A 96 -3.03 6.41 -6.61
CA GLY A 96 -2.85 6.40 -8.06
C GLY A 96 -2.43 7.77 -8.63
N TYR A 97 -3.04 8.86 -8.14
CA TYR A 97 -2.70 10.21 -8.57
C TYR A 97 -1.34 10.66 -8.04
N VAL A 98 -1.04 10.39 -6.76
CA VAL A 98 0.27 10.73 -6.17
C VAL A 98 1.39 10.02 -6.89
N SER A 99 1.24 8.71 -7.13
CA SER A 99 2.23 7.93 -7.87
C SER A 99 2.45 8.46 -9.28
N SER A 100 1.36 8.79 -9.99
CA SER A 100 1.45 9.35 -11.35
C SER A 100 2.14 10.74 -11.35
N PHE A 101 1.79 11.60 -10.39
CA PHE A 101 2.40 12.92 -10.26
C PHE A 101 3.91 12.84 -10.02
N PHE A 102 4.34 12.03 -9.04
CA PHE A 102 5.76 11.88 -8.75
C PHE A 102 6.52 11.25 -9.93
N TYR A 103 5.90 10.28 -10.63
CA TYR A 103 6.49 9.70 -11.83
C TYR A 103 6.80 10.76 -12.90
N GLU A 104 5.86 11.65 -13.20
CA GLU A 104 6.07 12.77 -14.12
C GLU A 104 7.17 13.73 -13.63
N VAL A 105 7.23 14.02 -12.33
CA VAL A 105 8.30 14.85 -11.73
C VAL A 105 9.68 14.22 -11.96
N TRP A 106 9.82 12.90 -11.75
CA TRP A 106 11.09 12.20 -11.97
C TRP A 106 11.51 12.22 -13.45
N LEU A 107 10.54 12.09 -14.36
CA LEU A 107 10.77 12.19 -15.80
C LEU A 107 11.25 13.58 -16.20
N GLN A 108 10.61 14.64 -15.69
CA GLN A 108 11.02 16.02 -15.96
C GLN A 108 12.42 16.35 -15.43
N MET A 109 12.83 15.70 -14.34
CA MET A 109 14.19 15.81 -13.79
C MET A 109 15.24 15.01 -14.58
N GLY A 110 14.84 14.22 -15.58
CA GLY A 110 15.75 13.41 -16.39
C GLY A 110 16.37 12.23 -15.65
N LEU A 111 15.73 11.74 -14.57
CA LEU A 111 16.23 10.65 -13.71
C LEU A 111 16.04 9.25 -14.32
N LEU A 112 16.05 9.14 -15.65
CA LEU A 112 15.90 7.87 -16.34
C LEU A 112 17.19 7.02 -16.19
N PRO A 113 17.13 5.86 -15.52
CA PRO A 113 18.29 5.01 -15.38
C PRO A 113 18.66 4.39 -16.73
N VAL A 114 19.90 4.60 -17.16
CA VAL A 114 20.44 4.06 -18.41
C VAL A 114 21.07 2.69 -18.17
N GLU A 115 21.74 2.53 -17.02
CA GLU A 115 22.50 1.34 -16.67
C GLU A 115 21.71 0.41 -15.73
N PHE A 116 21.89 -0.91 -15.90
CA PHE A 116 21.21 -1.92 -15.09
C PHE A 116 21.48 -1.76 -13.57
N TRP A 117 22.70 -1.38 -13.18
CA TRP A 117 23.03 -1.17 -11.76
C TRP A 117 22.22 -0.01 -11.15
N GLN A 118 21.96 1.05 -11.93
CA GLN A 118 21.15 2.20 -11.49
C GLN A 118 19.72 1.77 -11.27
N GLN A 119 19.17 0.97 -12.20
CA GLN A 119 17.83 0.39 -12.05
C GLN A 119 17.71 -0.44 -10.78
N LEU A 120 18.72 -1.27 -10.49
CA LEU A 120 18.74 -2.10 -9.27
C LEU A 120 18.75 -1.24 -7.99
N VAL A 121 19.56 -0.18 -7.96
CA VAL A 121 19.59 0.74 -6.80
C VAL A 121 18.27 1.48 -6.64
N ILE A 122 17.65 1.92 -7.74
CA ILE A 122 16.34 2.57 -7.73
C ILE A 122 15.27 1.61 -7.20
N VAL A 123 15.26 0.34 -7.63
CA VAL A 123 14.37 -0.69 -7.06
C VAL A 123 14.57 -0.81 -5.55
N CYS A 124 15.81 -0.94 -5.08
CA CYS A 124 16.09 -1.06 -3.64
C CYS A 124 15.58 0.15 -2.85
N ILE A 125 15.75 1.36 -3.38
CA ILE A 125 15.20 2.59 -2.78
C ILE A 125 13.67 2.53 -2.78
N GLY A 126 13.06 2.12 -3.90
CA GLY A 126 11.62 1.96 -4.04
C GLY A 126 11.03 1.01 -2.98
N VAL A 127 11.70 -0.12 -2.73
CA VAL A 127 11.31 -1.09 -1.69
C VAL A 127 11.36 -0.44 -0.30
N LEU A 128 12.46 0.24 0.03
CA LEU A 128 12.64 0.88 1.34
C LEU A 128 11.59 1.98 1.60
N VAL A 129 11.38 2.85 0.61
CA VAL A 129 10.40 3.94 0.71
C VAL A 129 8.98 3.38 0.80
N SER A 130 8.65 2.38 -0.01
CA SER A 130 7.34 1.73 0.02
C SER A 130 7.11 1.01 1.35
N SER A 131 8.09 0.28 1.87
CA SER A 131 7.96 -0.43 3.15
C SER A 131 7.76 0.52 4.33
N MET A 132 8.45 1.67 4.32
CA MET A 132 8.23 2.72 5.31
C MET A 132 6.83 3.32 5.20
N GLY A 133 6.36 3.61 3.99
CA GLY A 133 5.02 4.14 3.75
C GLY A 133 3.92 3.17 4.21
N VAL A 134 4.04 1.88 3.87
CA VAL A 134 3.11 0.82 4.30
C VAL A 134 3.11 0.69 5.82
N SER A 135 4.27 0.75 6.47
CA SER A 135 4.40 0.74 7.93
C SER A 135 3.62 1.89 8.60
N PHE A 136 3.76 3.13 8.11
CA PHE A 136 3.02 4.28 8.62
C PHE A 136 1.52 4.18 8.39
N TYR A 137 1.15 3.72 7.19
CA TYR A 137 -0.23 3.48 6.84
C TYR A 137 -0.89 2.44 7.77
N GLN A 138 -0.28 1.27 7.93
CA GLN A 138 -0.80 0.18 8.78
C GLN A 138 -0.88 0.59 10.25
N THR A 139 0.14 1.29 10.74
CA THR A 139 0.22 1.73 12.14
C THR A 139 -0.81 2.81 12.48
N SER A 140 -1.31 3.57 11.50
CA SER A 140 -2.33 4.61 11.71
C SER A 140 -3.69 4.06 12.13
N ASN A 141 -4.04 2.82 11.74
CA ASN A 141 -5.28 2.12 12.08
C ASN A 141 -6.59 2.91 11.80
N ILE A 142 -6.61 3.77 10.77
CA ILE A 142 -7.79 4.57 10.35
C ILE A 142 -8.60 3.91 9.21
N GLY A 143 -8.17 2.71 8.80
CA GLY A 143 -8.78 1.93 7.71
C GLY A 143 -7.72 1.12 7.01
N ILE A 144 -8.08 -0.05 6.50
CA ILE A 144 -7.20 -0.97 5.79
C ILE A 144 -7.45 -0.83 4.28
N SER A 145 -6.42 -1.02 3.45
CA SER A 145 -6.51 -0.75 2.02
C SER A 145 -7.40 -1.82 1.41
N PRO A 146 -8.25 -1.54 0.39
CA PRO A 146 -9.15 -2.56 -0.14
C PRO A 146 -8.43 -3.86 -0.53
N TYR A 147 -7.20 -3.73 -1.03
CA TYR A 147 -6.33 -4.86 -1.35
C TYR A 147 -5.86 -5.62 -0.10
N ASP A 148 -5.39 -4.92 0.93
CA ASP A 148 -4.94 -5.53 2.19
C ASP A 148 -6.11 -6.10 3.01
N SER A 149 -7.31 -5.53 2.87
CA SER A 149 -8.55 -6.05 3.44
C SER A 149 -8.94 -7.36 2.77
N LEU A 150 -8.68 -7.54 1.47
CA LEU A 150 -9.01 -8.76 0.74
C LEU A 150 -8.29 -9.99 1.31
N SER A 151 -6.98 -9.89 1.56
CA SER A 151 -6.18 -10.97 2.16
C SER A 151 -6.63 -11.29 3.59
N LEU A 152 -7.05 -10.28 4.36
CA LEU A 152 -7.63 -10.46 5.70
C LEU A 152 -9.02 -11.11 5.68
N ILE A 153 -9.86 -10.76 4.70
CA ILE A 153 -11.18 -11.36 4.51
C ILE A 153 -11.05 -12.84 4.14
N ILE A 154 -10.12 -13.18 3.24
CA ILE A 154 -9.81 -14.57 2.88
C ILE A 154 -9.35 -15.35 4.12
N ASN A 155 -8.44 -14.77 4.91
CA ASN A 155 -7.98 -15.37 6.17
C ASN A 155 -9.11 -15.59 7.19
N ARG A 156 -10.06 -14.65 7.31
CA ARG A 156 -11.25 -14.82 8.17
C ARG A 156 -12.19 -15.92 7.68
N ARG A 157 -12.32 -16.10 6.36
CA ARG A 157 -13.15 -17.16 5.75
C ARG A 157 -12.47 -18.53 5.81
N LEU A 158 -11.14 -18.57 5.82
CA LEU A 158 -10.31 -19.78 5.88
C LEU A 158 -9.37 -19.72 7.11
N PRO A 159 -9.90 -19.83 8.34
CA PRO A 159 -9.11 -19.67 9.57
C PRO A 159 -8.03 -20.75 9.79
N ARG A 160 -8.01 -21.80 8.97
CA ARG A 160 -6.98 -22.85 8.99
C ARG A 160 -5.75 -22.51 8.15
N VAL A 161 -5.82 -21.48 7.31
CA VAL A 161 -4.73 -21.08 6.41
C VAL A 161 -4.03 -19.86 7.03
N PRO A 162 -2.70 -19.90 7.26
CA PRO A 162 -1.98 -18.74 7.76
C PRO A 162 -2.11 -17.54 6.81
N TYR A 163 -2.22 -16.32 7.37
CA TYR A 163 -2.30 -15.07 6.60
C TYR A 163 -1.24 -14.95 5.49
N PHE A 164 -0.02 -15.44 5.75
CA PHE A 164 1.07 -15.48 4.78
C PHE A 164 0.68 -16.18 3.47
N TRP A 165 0.01 -17.34 3.55
CA TRP A 165 -0.40 -18.10 2.36
C TRP A 165 -1.55 -17.42 1.62
N CYS A 166 -2.48 -16.80 2.33
CA CYS A 166 -3.55 -16.00 1.71
C CYS A 166 -2.94 -14.84 0.92
N ARG A 167 -2.00 -14.09 1.51
CA ARG A 167 -1.31 -12.98 0.84
C ARG A 167 -0.45 -13.43 -0.33
N MET A 168 0.31 -14.52 -0.16
CA MET A 168 1.12 -15.08 -1.24
C MET A 168 0.25 -15.51 -2.43
N SER A 169 -0.92 -16.11 -2.17
CA SER A 169 -1.84 -16.53 -3.24
C SER A 169 -2.40 -15.34 -4.02
N THR A 170 -2.75 -14.23 -3.35
CA THR A 170 -3.21 -13.01 -4.03
C THR A 170 -2.10 -12.35 -4.81
N ASP A 171 -0.88 -12.30 -4.26
CA ASP A 171 0.28 -11.72 -4.92
C ASP A 171 0.69 -12.53 -6.16
N VAL A 172 0.65 -13.87 -6.09
CA VAL A 172 0.88 -14.76 -7.23
C VAL A 172 -0.19 -14.58 -8.30
N LEU A 173 -1.47 -14.46 -7.92
CA LEU A 173 -2.55 -14.20 -8.87
C LEU A 173 -2.34 -12.86 -9.57
N CYS A 174 -2.00 -11.80 -8.83
CA CYS A 174 -1.71 -10.49 -9.40
C CYS A 174 -0.50 -10.53 -10.34
N ALA A 175 0.57 -11.23 -9.96
CA ALA A 175 1.74 -11.42 -10.82
C ALA A 175 1.40 -12.19 -12.10
N ALA A 176 0.56 -13.22 -12.02
CA ALA A 176 0.11 -13.99 -13.18
C ALA A 176 -0.74 -13.13 -14.14
N ILE A 177 -1.65 -12.31 -13.60
CA ILE A 177 -2.45 -11.36 -14.40
C ILE A 177 -1.55 -10.29 -15.02
N CYS A 178 -0.58 -9.77 -14.28
CA CYS A 178 0.42 -8.83 -14.77
C CYS A 178 1.17 -9.41 -15.98
N TYR A 179 1.69 -10.63 -15.86
CA TYR A 179 2.38 -11.32 -16.95
C TYR A 179 1.47 -11.55 -18.16
N ALA A 180 0.23 -12.00 -17.93
CA ALA A 180 -0.74 -12.24 -19.00
C ALA A 180 -1.16 -10.94 -19.74
N ALA A 181 -1.20 -9.81 -19.03
CA ALA A 181 -1.49 -8.49 -19.59
C ALA A 181 -0.28 -7.86 -20.31
N GLY A 182 0.87 -8.55 -20.39
CA GLY A 182 2.09 -8.04 -21.01
C GLY A 182 2.92 -7.13 -20.10
N GLY A 183 2.65 -7.14 -18.80
CA GLY A 183 3.37 -6.36 -17.80
C GLY A 183 4.74 -6.92 -17.44
N ILE A 184 5.55 -6.07 -16.80
CA ILE A 184 6.92 -6.40 -16.40
C ILE A 184 6.90 -7.15 -15.08
N VAL A 185 7.11 -8.48 -15.14
CA VAL A 185 7.38 -9.33 -13.98
C VAL A 185 8.83 -9.78 -14.05
N SER A 186 9.73 -9.01 -13.43
CA SER A 186 11.17 -9.28 -13.46
C SER A 186 11.81 -9.12 -12.08
N LEU A 187 13.12 -8.85 -12.02
CA LEU A 187 13.89 -8.83 -10.78
C LEU A 187 13.34 -7.84 -9.75
N GLY A 188 12.81 -6.69 -10.17
CA GLY A 188 12.20 -5.72 -9.26
C GLY A 188 10.95 -6.26 -8.57
N THR A 189 10.12 -7.03 -9.28
CA THR A 189 8.96 -7.72 -8.69
C THR A 189 9.39 -8.78 -7.68
N LEU A 190 10.44 -9.58 -7.99
CA LEU A 190 10.98 -10.55 -7.03
C LEU A 190 11.55 -9.86 -5.78
N ILE A 191 12.37 -8.83 -5.96
CA ILE A 191 12.96 -8.06 -4.84
C ILE A 191 11.85 -7.43 -4.00
N SER A 192 10.79 -6.91 -4.62
CA SER A 192 9.63 -6.37 -3.89
C SER A 192 8.89 -7.45 -3.10
N ALA A 193 8.61 -8.61 -3.70
CA ALA A 193 7.88 -9.70 -3.06
C ALA A 193 8.59 -10.24 -1.81
N PHE A 194 9.92 -10.43 -1.90
CA PHE A 194 10.71 -10.92 -0.78
C PHE A 194 11.14 -9.82 0.19
N GLY A 195 11.41 -8.60 -0.29
CA GLY A 195 11.96 -7.50 0.49
C GLY A 195 10.90 -6.69 1.25
N LEU A 196 9.70 -6.49 0.68
CA LEU A 196 8.68 -5.67 1.32
C LEU A 196 8.26 -6.23 2.68
N ALA A 197 7.95 -7.52 2.78
CA ALA A 197 7.46 -8.11 4.03
C ALA A 197 8.40 -7.93 5.24
N PRO A 198 9.69 -8.33 5.19
CA PRO A 198 10.61 -8.14 6.31
C PRO A 198 10.92 -6.67 6.59
N LEU A 199 11.02 -5.82 5.55
CA LEU A 199 11.29 -4.40 5.73
C LEU A 199 10.10 -3.66 6.34
N ILE A 200 8.87 -4.01 5.98
CA ILE A 200 7.66 -3.48 6.65
C ILE A 200 7.68 -3.84 8.13
N HIS A 201 8.02 -5.10 8.48
CA HIS A 201 8.12 -5.50 9.89
C HIS A 201 9.18 -4.71 10.65
N LEU A 202 10.35 -4.50 10.04
CA LEU A 202 11.43 -3.71 10.61
C LEU A 202 11.02 -2.23 10.78
N SER A 203 10.46 -1.61 9.74
CA SER A 203 9.97 -0.23 9.77
C SER A 203 8.86 -0.05 10.80
N ASN A 204 7.97 -1.02 10.96
CA ASN A 204 6.93 -1.01 11.99
C ASN A 204 7.57 -1.00 13.39
N LYS A 205 8.53 -1.89 13.65
CA LYS A 205 9.20 -2.03 14.95
C LYS A 205 10.07 -0.82 15.30
N LEU A 206 10.82 -0.28 14.33
CA LEU A 206 11.81 0.79 14.57
C LEU A 206 11.22 2.19 14.53
N VAL A 207 10.21 2.44 13.69
CA VAL A 207 9.77 3.81 13.40
C VAL A 207 8.31 4.01 13.80
N ALA A 208 7.40 3.19 13.27
CA ALA A 208 5.98 3.47 13.41
C ALA A 208 5.45 3.22 14.83
N VAL A 209 5.83 2.11 15.47
CA VAL A 209 5.43 1.80 16.85
C VAL A 209 6.04 2.79 17.85
N PRO A 210 7.35 3.12 17.82
CA PRO A 210 7.94 4.11 18.72
C PRO A 210 7.36 5.51 18.55
N LEU A 211 7.07 5.94 17.31
CA LEU A 211 6.41 7.22 17.07
C LEU A 211 5.06 7.29 17.78
N LEU A 212 4.22 6.25 17.70
CA LEU A 212 2.95 6.24 18.42
C LEU A 212 3.13 6.10 19.95
N ALA A 213 4.11 5.32 20.40
CA ALA A 213 4.37 5.07 21.82
C ALA A 213 4.95 6.29 22.57
N GLN A 214 5.82 7.08 21.93
CA GLN A 214 6.54 8.20 22.56
C GLN A 214 5.67 9.29 23.20
N LYS A 215 4.36 9.35 22.91
CA LYS A 215 3.47 10.36 23.51
C LYS A 215 2.40 9.80 24.46
N GLN A 216 2.34 8.48 24.66
CA GLN A 216 1.63 7.96 25.85
C GLN A 216 2.45 8.22 27.11
N THR A 217 3.79 8.14 27.01
CA THR A 217 4.71 8.52 28.10
C THR A 217 4.76 10.04 28.30
N GLY A 218 4.87 10.83 27.22
CA GLY A 218 4.89 12.30 27.33
C GLY A 218 3.55 12.97 27.70
N ALA A 219 2.43 12.25 27.65
CA ALA A 219 1.15 12.73 28.19
C ALA A 219 0.93 12.30 29.66
N ALA A 220 1.64 11.28 30.13
CA ALA A 220 1.69 10.91 31.54
C ALA A 220 2.68 11.79 32.32
N GLU A 221 3.84 12.13 31.73
CA GLU A 221 4.82 13.04 32.34
C GLU A 221 4.42 14.53 32.32
N ALA A 222 3.48 14.94 31.45
CA ALA A 222 2.94 16.31 31.46
C ALA A 222 1.72 16.47 32.40
N ALA A 223 1.36 15.41 33.13
CA ALA A 223 0.27 15.36 34.10
C ALA A 223 0.77 15.11 35.54
N GLU A 224 2.09 15.08 35.75
CA GLU A 224 2.77 15.19 37.05
C GLU A 224 3.36 16.60 37.22
#